data_AF-A0A2E6KMT6-F1
#
_entry.id   AF-A0A2E6KMT6-F1
#
_cell.length_a   1.000
_cell.length_b   1.000
_cell.length_c   1.000
_cell.angle_alpha   90.00
_cell.angle_beta   90.00
_cell.angle_gamma   90.00
#
_symmetry.space_group_name_H-M   'P 1'
#
loop_
_entity.id
_entity.type
_entity.pdbx_description
1 polymer ?
#
loop_
_entity_poly.entity_id
_entity_poly.type
_entity_poly.pdbx_seq_one_letter_code
_entity_poly.pdbx_strand_id
1 'polypeptide(L)' 'MEIGLIGLPLSGKTTVFEAITHTLKDKSSKNTNIGISRVEDPRIDELVALFDPKKI' A
#
# COMPACT_ATOMS: atom_id res chain seq x y z
N MET A 1 -2.85 9.54 -6.16
CA MET A 1 -1.61 10.25 -5.77
C MET A 1 -0.47 9.26 -5.84
N GLU A 2 0.73 9.69 -6.22
CA GLU A 2 1.92 8.83 -6.34
C GLU A 2 3.03 9.33 -5.42
N ILE A 3 3.75 8.41 -4.75
CA ILE A 3 4.83 8.71 -3.81
C ILE A 3 6.04 7.86 -4.18
N GLY A 4 7.23 8.47 -4.23
CA GLY A 4 8.49 7.80 -4.54
C GLY A 4 9.31 7.49 -3.29
N LEU A 5 9.82 6.26 -3.17
CA LEU A 5 10.74 5.84 -2.12
C LEU A 5 12.20 5.92 -2.63
N ILE A 6 13.02 6.78 -2.01
CA ILE A 6 14.42 7.02 -2.41
C ILE A 6 15.41 6.73 -1.27
N GLY A 7 16.67 6.43 -1.60
CA GLY A 7 17.72 6.17 -0.60
C GLY A 7 18.94 5.42 -1.15
N LEU A 8 20.07 5.48 -0.42
CA LEU A 8 21.36 4.88 -0.79
C LEU A 8 21.31 3.35 -0.90
N PRO A 9 22.14 2.68 -1.72
CA PRO A 9 22.21 1.22 -1.78
C PRO A 9 22.25 0.57 -0.38
N LEU A 10 21.56 -0.57 -0.22
CA LEU A 10 21.45 -1.30 1.05
C LEU A 10 20.71 -0.58 2.20
N SER A 11 20.09 0.59 1.97
CA SER A 11 19.32 1.32 3.00
C SER A 11 17.95 0.71 3.37
N GLY A 12 17.63 -0.51 2.95
CA GLY A 12 16.35 -1.18 3.29
C GLY A 12 15.11 -0.71 2.53
N LYS A 13 15.23 0.09 1.46
CA LYS A 13 14.09 0.59 0.66
C LYS A 13 13.10 -0.51 0.25
N THR A 14 13.63 -1.63 -0.25
CA THR A 14 12.79 -2.74 -0.72
C THR A 14 11.99 -3.36 0.42
N THR A 15 12.59 -3.49 1.60
CA THR A 15 11.92 -4.01 2.80
C THR A 15 10.76 -3.11 3.23
N VAL A 16 10.99 -1.80 3.25
CA VAL A 16 9.95 -0.82 3.60
C VAL A 16 8.82 -0.82 2.57
N PHE A 17 9.17 -0.84 1.28
CA PHE A 17 8.19 -0.91 0.20
C PHE A 17 7.29 -2.16 0.36
N GLU A 18 7.88 -3.33 0.49
CA GLU A 18 7.15 -4.60 0.63
C GLU A 18 6.26 -4.63 1.88
N ALA A 19 6.72 -4.03 2.99
CA ALA A 19 5.94 -3.95 4.22
C ALA A 19 4.68 -3.10 4.07
N ILE A 20 4.76 -1.97 3.35
CA ILE A 20 3.65 -1.02 3.19
C ILE A 20 2.69 -1.48 2.09
N THR A 21 3.21 -2.07 1.01
CA THR A 21 2.36 -2.52 -0.11
C THR A 21 1.77 -3.92 0.13
N HIS A 22 2.19 -4.61 1.19
CA HIS A 22 1.84 -6.01 1.47
C HIS A 22 2.06 -6.96 0.29
N THR A 23 2.93 -6.59 -0.65
CA THR A 23 3.25 -7.39 -1.83
C THR A 23 4.51 -8.21 -1.57
N LEU A 24 4.32 -9.49 -1.25
CA LEU A 24 5.40 -10.49 -1.25
C LEU A 24 5.75 -10.82 -2.71
N LYS A 25 6.58 -9.98 -3.34
CA LYS A 25 7.24 -10.16 -4.64
C LYS A 25 6.65 -11.24 -5.57
N ASP A 26 5.80 -10.83 -6.50
CA ASP A 26 5.68 -11.52 -7.78
C ASP A 26 6.81 -11.03 -8.69
N LYS A 27 7.92 -11.78 -8.74
CA LYS A 27 9.17 -11.40 -9.44
C LYS A 27 9.03 -11.30 -10.98
N SER A 28 7.83 -11.53 -11.55
CA SER A 28 7.63 -11.74 -12.98
C SER A 28 7.06 -10.55 -13.77
N SER A 29 6.58 -9.48 -13.13
CA SER A 29 5.97 -8.36 -13.87
C SER A 29 6.96 -7.23 -14.11
N LYS A 30 7.18 -6.87 -15.37
CA LYS A 30 8.18 -5.91 -15.89
C LYS A 30 8.01 -4.45 -15.40
N ASN A 31 7.01 -4.14 -14.57
CA ASN A 31 6.72 -2.82 -14.01
C ASN A 31 6.78 -2.83 -12.45
N THR A 32 7.88 -3.32 -11.89
CA THR A 32 7.92 -4.05 -10.60
C THR A 32 7.88 -3.22 -9.30
N ASN A 33 7.89 -1.88 -9.34
CA ASN A 33 8.01 -1.04 -8.12
C ASN A 33 6.82 -0.09 -7.88
N ILE A 34 5.68 -0.33 -8.50
CA ILE A 34 4.44 0.40 -8.20
C ILE A 34 3.57 -0.50 -7.32
N GLY A 35 3.23 -0.03 -6.13
CA GLY A 35 2.36 -0.73 -5.20
C GLY A 35 1.34 0.22 -4.60
N ILE A 36 0.17 -0.31 -4.25
CA ILE A 36 -0.94 0.45 -3.66
C ILE A 36 -1.05 0.05 -2.20
N SER A 37 -0.90 1.01 -1.29
CA SER A 37 -1.23 0.84 0.12
C SER A 37 -2.64 1.31 0.37
N ARG A 38 -3.45 0.49 1.05
CA ARG A 38 -4.71 0.98 1.62
C ARG A 38 -4.39 1.83 2.85
N VAL A 39 -5.11 2.93 3.01
CA VAL A 39 -4.99 3.78 4.19
C VAL A 39 -6.13 3.39 5.13
N GLU A 40 -5.78 2.87 6.29
CA GLU A 40 -6.74 2.54 7.33
C GLU A 40 -7.21 3.84 7.99
N ASP A 41 -8.52 4.12 7.92
CA ASP A 41 -9.15 5.30 8.52
C ASP A 41 -10.36 4.86 9.35
N PRO A 42 -10.27 4.88 10.69
CA PRO A 42 -11.36 4.47 11.57
C PRO A 42 -12.68 5.20 11.33
N ARG A 43 -12.63 6.43 10.79
CA ARG A 43 -13.83 7.21 10.50
C ARG A 43 -14.63 6.61 9.35
N ILE A 44 -13.95 5.95 8.40
CA ILE A 44 -14.63 5.22 7.33
C ILE A 44 -15.35 4.01 7.94
N ASP A 45 -14.71 3.29 8.85
CA ASP A 45 -15.33 2.14 9.52
C ASP A 45 -16.59 2.54 10.30
N GLU A 46 -16.57 3.67 11.01
CA GLU A 46 -17.74 4.22 11.70
C GLU A 46 -18.88 4.58 10.73
N LEU A 47 -18.56 5.21 9.59
CA LEU A 47 -19.56 5.56 8.57
C LEU A 47 -20.14 4.32 7.89
N VAL A 48 -19.33 3.29 7.65
CA VAL A 48 -19.80 2.01 7.13
C VAL A 48 -20.79 1.36 8.09
N ALA A 49 -20.50 1.36 9.39
CA ALA A 49 -21.40 0.82 10.40
C ALA A 49 -22.73 1.60 10.51
N LEU A 50 -22.69 2.92 10.31
CA LEU A 50 -23.88 3.77 10.41
C LEU A 50 -24.81 3.66 9.18
N PHE A 51 -24.24 3.50 7.98
CA PHE A 51 -24.98 3.61 6.72
C PHE A 51 -25.13 2.30 5.94
N ASP A 52 -24.44 1.22 6.35
CA ASP A 52 -24.42 -0.09 5.69
C ASP A 52 -24.35 -0.01 4.14
N PRO A 53 -23.34 0.67 3.58
CA PRO A 53 -23.27 0.90 2.15
C PRO A 53 -22.92 -0.39 1.39
N LYS A 54 -23.44 -0.53 0.17
CA LYS A 54 -23.15 -1.68 -0.71
C LYS A 54 -21.68 -1.82 -1.14
N LYS A 55 -20.87 -0.77 -0.94
CA LYS A 55 -19.45 -0.74 -1.29
C LYS A 55 -18.68 0.14 -0.32
N ILE A 56 -17.49 -0.32 0.03
CA ILE A 56 -16.49 0.34 0.88
C ILE A 56 -15.24 0.54 0.02
#